data_AF-A0AAV9W211-F1
#
_entry.id   AF-A0AAV9W211-F1
#
_cell.length_a   1.000
_cell.length_b   1.000
_cell.length_c   1.000
_cell.angle_alpha   90.00
_cell.angle_beta   90.00
_cell.angle_gamma   90.00
#
_symmetry.space_group_name_H-M   'P 1'
#
loop_
_entity.id
_entity.type
_entity.pdbx_description
1 polymer ?
#
loop_
_entity_poly.entity_id
_entity_poly.type
_entity_poly.pdbx_seq_one_letter_code
_entity_poly.pdbx_strand_id
1 'polypeptide(L)'
;MGLENGHYRIVNVLSETAIDASGSEEGVVHGWEKHDGSNQRWIVSEGDGKWEIRNVAFGLFLRPISENHSDITDGTLLIVSESPYGWHVYEDEDDDTYRLYVPEFHRPITIDLAEGGNPRNGTPILLWEKNDEGRNQVWRFERLDD
;
A
#
# COMPACT_ATOMS: atom_id res chain seq x y z
N MET A 1 -11.95 8.92 12.76
CA MET A 1 -11.20 8.13 13.76
C MET A 1 -9.93 7.69 13.05
N GLY A 2 -8.79 7.64 13.74
CA GLY A 2 -7.53 7.24 13.10
C GLY A 2 -7.50 5.76 12.75
N LEU A 3 -6.50 5.37 11.96
CA LEU A 3 -6.28 3.98 11.60
C LEU A 3 -6.06 3.13 12.87
N GLU A 4 -6.64 1.94 12.91
CA GLU A 4 -6.54 1.00 14.04
C GLU A 4 -5.98 -0.36 13.60
N ASN A 5 -5.45 -1.15 14.52
CA ASN A 5 -5.00 -2.50 14.23
C ASN A 5 -6.17 -3.41 13.79
N GLY A 6 -5.97 -4.22 12.75
CA GLY A 6 -6.95 -5.23 12.31
C GLY A 6 -6.87 -5.61 10.84
N HIS A 7 -7.95 -6.18 10.32
CA HIS A 7 -8.05 -6.66 8.94
C HIS A 7 -8.68 -5.61 8.02
N TYR A 8 -8.06 -5.40 6.86
CA TYR A 8 -8.48 -4.39 5.90
C TYR A 8 -8.38 -4.86 4.45
N ARG A 9 -9.22 -4.29 3.60
CA ARG A 9 -8.93 -4.12 2.18
C ARG A 9 -8.40 -2.68 1.99
N ILE A 10 -7.32 -2.53 1.24
CA ILE A 10 -6.70 -1.21 0.98
C ILE A 10 -7.02 -0.83 -0.47
N VAL A 11 -7.77 0.25 -0.66
CA VAL A 11 -8.38 0.60 -1.96
C VAL A 11 -7.88 1.95 -2.44
N ASN A 12 -7.41 2.02 -3.68
CA ASN A 12 -7.05 3.29 -4.29
C ASN A 12 -8.29 4.15 -4.50
N VAL A 13 -8.26 5.39 -4.03
CA VAL A 13 -9.43 6.27 -4.06
C VAL A 13 -9.78 6.76 -5.46
N LEU A 14 -8.81 6.78 -6.40
CA LEU A 14 -9.07 7.21 -7.78
C LEU A 14 -9.62 6.08 -8.65
N SER A 15 -8.97 4.92 -8.65
CA SER A 15 -9.31 3.80 -9.54
C SER A 15 -10.35 2.84 -8.97
N GLU A 16 -10.59 2.89 -7.66
CA GLU A 16 -11.37 1.91 -6.89
C GLU A 16 -10.82 0.46 -6.96
N THR A 17 -9.58 0.26 -7.40
CA THR A 17 -8.86 -1.02 -7.33
C THR A 17 -8.19 -1.22 -5.98
N ALA A 18 -8.04 -2.46 -5.54
CA ALA A 18 -7.36 -2.82 -4.30
C ALA A 18 -5.86 -3.04 -4.51
N ILE A 19 -5.08 -2.86 -3.43
CA ILE A 19 -3.73 -3.44 -3.33
C ILE A 19 -3.88 -4.96 -3.25
N ASP A 20 -3.38 -5.64 -4.28
CA ASP A 20 -3.45 -7.09 -4.45
C ASP A 20 -2.04 -7.66 -4.51
N ALA A 21 -1.78 -8.70 -3.70
CA ALA A 21 -0.60 -9.54 -3.86
C ALA A 21 -0.91 -10.65 -4.87
N SER A 22 -0.18 -10.69 -5.99
CA SER A 22 -0.49 -11.58 -7.10
C SER A 22 -0.51 -13.05 -6.69
N GLY A 23 -1.61 -13.75 -7.03
CA GLY A 23 -1.74 -15.19 -6.83
C GLY A 23 -1.02 -16.04 -7.90
N SER A 24 -0.58 -15.44 -9.00
CA SER A 24 0.05 -16.12 -10.13
C SER A 24 1.53 -15.80 -10.29
N GLU A 25 2.01 -14.71 -9.70
CA GLU A 25 3.39 -14.26 -9.78
C GLU A 25 3.91 -13.94 -8.37
N GLU A 26 4.91 -14.71 -7.93
CA GLU A 26 5.44 -14.61 -6.58
C GLU A 26 5.99 -13.21 -6.27
N GLY A 27 5.59 -12.66 -5.12
CA GLY A 27 6.07 -11.38 -4.61
C GLY A 27 5.50 -10.14 -5.28
N VAL A 28 4.81 -10.26 -6.43
CA VAL A 28 4.27 -9.12 -7.18
C VAL A 28 3.11 -8.48 -6.42
N VAL A 29 3.10 -7.14 -6.38
CA VAL A 29 1.97 -6.33 -5.89
C VAL A 29 1.49 -5.39 -6.99
N HIS A 30 0.19 -5.34 -7.21
CA HIS A 30 -0.43 -4.48 -8.22
C HIS A 30 -1.85 -4.05 -7.81
N GLY A 31 -2.40 -3.10 -8.55
CA GLY A 31 -3.80 -2.75 -8.51
C GLY A 31 -4.64 -3.82 -9.20
N TRP A 32 -5.71 -4.27 -8.55
CA TRP A 32 -6.66 -5.22 -9.11
C TRP A 32 -8.09 -4.90 -8.70
N GLU A 33 -9.07 -5.25 -9.53
CA GLU A 33 -10.48 -5.15 -9.21
C GLU A 33 -10.80 -5.79 -7.84
N LYS A 34 -11.61 -5.11 -7.03
CA LYS A 34 -11.93 -5.57 -5.68
C LYS A 34 -12.64 -6.92 -5.71
N HIS A 35 -12.14 -7.85 -4.90
CA HIS A 35 -12.81 -9.11 -4.59
C HIS A 35 -12.51 -9.53 -3.15
N ASP A 36 -13.11 -10.64 -2.71
CA ASP A 36 -12.98 -11.13 -1.33
C ASP A 36 -11.83 -12.12 -1.12
N GLY A 37 -10.89 -12.14 -2.08
CA GLY A 37 -9.73 -13.04 -2.05
C GLY A 37 -8.79 -12.67 -0.92
N SER A 38 -8.20 -13.66 -0.25
CA SER A 38 -7.27 -13.44 0.87
C SER A 38 -6.01 -12.67 0.46
N ASN A 39 -5.68 -12.66 -0.83
CA ASN A 39 -4.57 -11.91 -1.39
C ASN A 39 -4.82 -10.39 -1.51
N GLN A 40 -6.06 -9.94 -1.31
CA GLN A 40 -6.45 -8.52 -1.15
C GLN A 40 -6.79 -8.14 0.31
N ARG A 41 -6.58 -9.06 1.26
CA ARG A 41 -6.80 -8.82 2.69
C ARG A 41 -5.47 -8.62 3.38
N TRP A 42 -5.41 -7.60 4.23
CA TRP A 42 -4.20 -7.15 4.90
C TRP A 42 -4.43 -7.06 6.39
N ILE A 43 -3.53 -7.66 7.17
CA ILE A 43 -3.39 -7.41 8.60
C ILE A 43 -2.57 -6.14 8.73
N VAL A 44 -3.17 -5.11 9.31
CA VAL A 44 -2.57 -3.80 9.53
C VAL A 44 -2.33 -3.66 11.02
N SER A 45 -1.08 -3.40 11.42
CA SER A 45 -0.70 -3.28 12.82
C SER A 45 0.31 -2.17 13.05
N GLU A 46 0.08 -1.38 14.09
CA GLU A 46 0.98 -0.31 14.53
C GLU A 46 1.92 -0.80 15.63
N GLY A 47 3.17 -0.34 15.55
CA GLY A 47 4.18 -0.46 16.61
C GLY A 47 5.27 0.58 16.42
N ASP A 48 5.70 1.20 17.52
CA ASP A 48 6.76 2.22 17.54
C ASP A 48 6.55 3.39 16.55
N GLY A 49 5.30 3.80 16.33
CA GLY A 49 4.93 4.90 15.43
C GLY A 49 4.92 4.53 13.94
N LYS A 50 5.06 3.25 13.60
CA LYS A 50 5.09 2.74 12.23
C LYS A 50 4.05 1.63 12.04
N TRP A 51 3.54 1.54 10.82
CA TRP A 51 2.52 0.56 10.44
C TRP A 51 3.10 -0.55 9.59
N GLU A 52 2.90 -1.79 10.01
CA GLU A 52 3.18 -2.97 9.21
C GLU A 52 1.90 -3.41 8.49
N ILE A 53 2.07 -3.88 7.24
CA ILE A 53 0.96 -4.29 6.38
C ILE A 53 1.29 -5.68 5.85
N ARG A 54 0.62 -6.69 6.39
CA ARG A 54 0.91 -8.10 6.13
C ARG A 54 -0.22 -8.76 5.36
N ASN A 55 0.09 -9.35 4.22
CA ASN A 55 -0.87 -10.05 3.39
C ASN A 55 -1.41 -11.30 4.08
N VAL A 56 -2.73 -11.49 4.06
CA VAL A 56 -3.38 -12.65 4.71
C VAL A 56 -3.12 -13.97 3.97
N ALA A 57 -3.07 -13.96 2.63
CA ALA A 57 -2.86 -15.20 1.87
C ALA A 57 -1.46 -15.77 2.05
N PHE A 58 -0.44 -14.90 2.05
CA PHE A 58 0.96 -15.33 2.02
C PHE A 58 1.70 -15.12 3.34
N GLY A 59 1.16 -14.33 4.27
CA GLY A 59 1.84 -13.98 5.51
C GLY A 59 3.10 -13.14 5.30
N LEU A 60 3.21 -12.43 4.17
CA LEU A 60 4.33 -11.60 3.75
C LEU A 60 3.98 -10.10 3.88
N PHE A 61 4.98 -9.24 4.01
CA PHE A 61 4.82 -7.81 4.27
C PHE A 61 4.93 -6.98 3.00
N LEU A 62 4.01 -6.02 2.84
CA LEU A 62 4.05 -5.01 1.79
C LEU A 62 5.22 -4.07 2.03
N ARG A 63 6.17 -4.03 1.10
CA ARG A 63 7.39 -3.23 1.22
C ARG A 63 7.93 -2.78 -0.13
N PRO A 64 8.81 -1.76 -0.17
CA PRO A 64 9.59 -1.47 -1.37
C PRO A 64 10.45 -2.67 -1.76
N ILE A 65 10.62 -2.88 -3.08
CA ILE A 65 11.49 -3.93 -3.63
C ILE A 65 12.97 -3.72 -3.24
N SER A 66 13.36 -2.48 -2.99
CA SER A 66 14.70 -2.18 -2.48
C SER A 66 14.83 -2.50 -1.00
N GLU A 67 15.95 -3.12 -0.62
CA GLU A 67 16.34 -3.29 0.80
C GLU A 67 17.13 -2.10 1.32
N ASN A 68 17.86 -1.42 0.45
CA ASN A 68 18.62 -0.25 0.83
C ASN A 68 17.77 1.01 0.64
N HIS A 69 17.66 1.77 1.71
CA HIS A 69 16.94 3.03 1.73
C HIS A 69 17.45 4.04 0.69
N SER A 70 18.76 4.01 0.40
CA SER A 70 19.42 4.87 -0.60
C SER A 70 19.01 4.60 -2.04
N ASP A 71 18.49 3.41 -2.32
CA ASP A 71 18.18 2.97 -3.68
C ASP A 71 16.69 3.21 -4.02
N ILE A 72 15.92 3.77 -3.07
CA ILE A 72 14.55 4.19 -3.29
C ILE A 72 14.53 5.43 -4.19
N THR A 73 13.70 5.38 -5.22
CA THR A 73 13.45 6.46 -6.18
C THR A 73 11.99 6.42 -6.65
N ASP A 74 11.56 7.44 -7.37
CA ASP A 74 10.30 7.38 -8.10
C ASP A 74 10.32 6.18 -9.07
N GLY A 75 9.27 5.38 -9.03
CA GLY A 75 9.15 4.14 -9.79
C GLY A 75 9.64 2.89 -9.06
N THR A 76 10.20 2.99 -7.84
CA THR A 76 10.54 1.80 -7.05
C THR A 76 9.26 0.99 -6.77
N LEU A 77 9.19 -0.23 -7.30
CA LEU A 77 8.04 -1.12 -7.14
C LEU A 77 7.82 -1.52 -5.67
N LEU A 78 6.57 -1.78 -5.31
CA LEU A 78 6.25 -2.52 -4.10
C LEU A 78 6.14 -4.01 -4.39
N ILE A 79 6.47 -4.80 -3.38
CA ILE A 79 6.38 -6.26 -3.37
C ILE A 79 5.81 -6.73 -2.03
N VAL A 80 5.49 -8.01 -1.95
CA VAL A 80 5.38 -8.72 -0.66
C VAL A 80 6.61 -9.58 -0.42
N SER A 81 7.18 -9.55 0.80
CA SER A 81 8.35 -10.34 1.18
C SER A 81 8.36 -10.63 2.69
N GLU A 82 9.23 -11.54 3.14
CA GLU A 82 9.30 -11.99 4.54
C GLU A 82 9.76 -10.90 5.51
N SER A 83 10.51 -9.91 5.01
CA SER A 83 11.04 -8.83 5.85
C SER A 83 9.95 -7.79 6.15
N PRO A 84 9.63 -7.52 7.44
CA PRO A 84 8.71 -6.47 7.80
C PRO A 84 9.18 -5.10 7.32
N TYR A 85 8.22 -4.22 7.07
CA TYR A 85 8.49 -2.84 6.71
C TYR A 85 7.48 -1.94 7.39
N GLY A 86 7.98 -1.03 8.22
CA GLY A 86 7.16 -0.04 8.90
C GLY A 86 6.93 1.17 8.00
N TRP A 87 5.68 1.50 7.72
CA TRP A 87 5.26 2.70 6.98
C TRP A 87 4.91 3.83 7.93
N HIS A 88 5.21 5.08 7.57
CA HIS A 88 4.52 6.22 8.18
C HIS A 88 3.18 6.40 7.47
N VAL A 89 2.08 6.43 8.22
CA VAL A 89 0.73 6.54 7.66
C VAL A 89 0.07 7.77 8.24
N TYR A 90 -0.38 8.67 7.36
CA TYR A 90 -1.06 9.90 7.75
C TYR A 90 -2.42 9.97 7.07
N GLU A 91 -3.43 10.44 7.82
CA GLU A 91 -4.77 10.72 7.30
C GLU A 91 -4.69 11.70 6.12
N ASP A 92 -5.54 11.48 5.11
CA ASP A 92 -5.82 12.43 4.04
C ASP A 92 -7.15 13.16 4.30
N GLU A 93 -7.59 14.03 3.39
CA GLU A 93 -8.75 14.92 3.61
C GLU A 93 -10.08 14.20 3.89
N ASP A 94 -10.27 12.98 3.35
CA ASP A 94 -11.49 12.21 3.53
C ASP A 94 -11.36 11.20 4.70
N ASP A 95 -12.48 10.91 5.37
CA ASP A 95 -12.53 9.88 6.41
C ASP A 95 -12.01 8.52 5.90
N ASP A 96 -11.25 7.83 6.74
CA ASP A 96 -10.64 6.52 6.47
C ASP A 96 -9.73 6.47 5.22
N THR A 97 -9.27 7.63 4.75
CA THR A 97 -8.28 7.72 3.68
C THR A 97 -6.93 8.16 4.19
N TYR A 98 -5.88 7.60 3.60
CA TYR A 98 -4.52 7.74 4.08
C TYR A 98 -3.52 7.83 2.94
N ARG A 99 -2.37 8.45 3.22
CA ARG A 99 -1.15 8.29 2.43
C ARG A 99 -0.11 7.54 3.23
N LEU A 100 0.59 6.62 2.58
CA LEU A 100 1.62 5.78 3.16
C LEU A 100 2.98 6.22 2.66
N TYR A 101 3.88 6.55 3.58
CA TYR A 101 5.17 7.17 3.33
C TYR A 101 6.31 6.24 3.70
N VAL A 102 7.36 6.28 2.90
CA VAL A 102 8.67 5.78 3.30
C VAL A 102 9.16 6.61 4.50
N PRO A 103 9.41 5.99 5.66
CA PRO A 103 9.88 6.71 6.84
C PRO A 103 11.25 7.34 6.64
N GLU A 104 11.55 8.45 7.33
CA GLU A 104 12.88 9.09 7.34
C GLU A 104 13.50 9.39 5.96
N PHE A 105 12.70 9.48 4.90
CA PHE A 105 13.17 9.83 3.57
C PHE A 105 13.43 11.34 3.46
N HIS A 106 14.41 11.73 2.67
CA HIS A 106 14.85 13.14 2.55
C HIS A 106 13.82 14.05 1.86
N ARG A 107 12.71 13.50 1.36
CA ARG A 107 11.55 14.16 0.76
C ARG A 107 10.31 13.27 0.95
N PRO A 108 9.08 13.77 0.85
CA PRO A 108 7.90 12.90 0.93
C PRO A 108 7.77 12.02 -0.32
N ILE A 109 7.87 10.70 -0.14
CA ILE A 109 7.63 9.70 -1.17
C ILE A 109 6.59 8.70 -0.64
N THR A 110 5.57 8.43 -1.45
CA THR A 110 4.37 7.68 -1.03
C THR A 110 4.05 6.53 -1.96
N ILE A 111 3.21 5.61 -1.48
CA ILE A 111 2.61 4.57 -2.31
C ILE A 111 1.67 5.19 -3.36
N ASP A 112 1.87 4.82 -4.62
CA ASP A 112 1.22 5.34 -5.81
C ASP A 112 0.73 4.18 -6.69
N LEU A 113 -0.51 4.27 -7.18
CA LEU A 113 -0.99 3.43 -8.27
C LEU A 113 -0.54 4.04 -9.60
N ALA A 114 0.31 3.30 -10.32
CA ALA A 114 1.04 3.80 -11.48
C ALA A 114 0.16 4.34 -12.61
N GLU A 115 0.80 5.02 -13.55
CA GLU A 115 0.16 5.58 -14.76
C GLU A 115 -1.00 6.55 -14.44
N GLY A 116 -0.88 7.28 -13.31
CA GLY A 116 -1.91 8.21 -12.87
C GLY A 116 -3.15 7.53 -12.31
N GLY A 117 -3.00 6.35 -11.72
CA GLY A 117 -4.11 5.56 -11.15
C GLY A 117 -4.89 4.78 -12.19
N ASN A 118 -4.19 4.13 -13.13
CA ASN A 118 -4.82 3.31 -14.15
C ASN A 118 -5.64 2.17 -13.51
N PRO A 119 -6.95 2.03 -13.79
CA PRO A 119 -7.80 1.04 -13.15
C PRO A 119 -7.65 -0.38 -13.73
N ARG A 120 -6.73 -0.60 -14.68
CA ARG A 120 -6.52 -1.92 -15.26
C ARG A 120 -5.91 -2.86 -14.22
N ASN A 121 -6.43 -4.09 -14.18
CA ASN A 121 -5.84 -5.19 -13.43
C ASN A 121 -4.37 -5.38 -13.82
N GLY A 122 -3.50 -5.46 -12.81
CA GLY A 122 -2.07 -5.59 -12.99
C GLY A 122 -1.33 -4.25 -13.08
N THR A 123 -2.01 -3.10 -12.94
CA THR A 123 -1.33 -1.80 -12.87
C THR A 123 -0.37 -1.79 -11.69
N PRO A 124 0.94 -1.51 -11.89
CA PRO A 124 1.91 -1.58 -10.81
C PRO A 124 1.58 -0.65 -9.63
N ILE A 125 1.90 -1.11 -8.43
CA ILE A 125 1.95 -0.24 -7.25
C ILE A 125 3.42 0.03 -6.96
N LEU A 126 3.75 1.31 -6.83
CA LEU A 126 5.12 1.79 -6.75
C LEU A 126 5.24 2.98 -5.81
N LEU A 127 6.46 3.41 -5.54
CA LEU A 127 6.77 4.63 -4.84
C LEU A 127 6.87 5.79 -5.81
N TRP A 128 6.29 6.93 -5.44
CA TRP A 128 6.41 8.16 -6.22
C TRP A 128 6.45 9.38 -5.31
N GLU A 129 7.06 10.46 -5.78
CA GLU A 129 7.02 11.75 -5.09
C GLU A 129 5.58 12.11 -4.71
N LYS A 130 5.39 12.58 -3.48
CA LYS A 130 4.08 13.00 -3.02
C LYS A 130 3.54 14.12 -3.90
N ASN A 131 2.36 13.89 -4.46
CA ASN A 131 1.54 14.88 -5.14
C ASN A 131 0.32 15.21 -4.24
N ASP A 132 0.17 16.47 -3.85
CA ASP A 132 -0.96 16.93 -3.02
C ASP A 132 -2.31 16.71 -3.70
N GLU A 133 -2.39 16.88 -5.02
CA GLU A 133 -3.61 16.68 -5.81
C GLU A 133 -3.76 15.23 -6.31
N GLY A 134 -2.74 14.39 -6.11
CA GLY A 134 -2.65 13.04 -6.64
C GLY A 134 -3.55 12.04 -5.90
N ARG A 135 -4.80 11.89 -6.36
CA ARG A 135 -5.75 10.91 -5.78
C ARG A 135 -5.33 9.45 -6.01
N ASN A 136 -4.45 9.18 -6.97
CA ASN A 136 -3.84 7.86 -7.17
C ASN A 136 -2.81 7.49 -6.07
N GLN A 137 -2.49 8.42 -5.15
CA GLN A 137 -1.63 8.19 -3.98
C GLN A 137 -2.42 8.10 -2.66
N VAL A 138 -3.76 8.16 -2.74
CA VAL A 138 -4.65 8.15 -1.59
C VAL A 138 -5.35 6.80 -1.52
N TRP A 139 -5.34 6.22 -0.32
CA TRP A 139 -5.77 4.84 -0.08
C TRP A 139 -6.81 4.80 1.04
N ARG A 140 -7.99 4.24 0.73
CA ARG A 140 -9.05 3.99 1.70
C ARG A 140 -8.78 2.65 2.39
N PHE A 141 -8.85 2.65 3.72
CA PHE A 141 -8.72 1.44 4.53
C PHE A 141 -10.12 0.93 4.89
N GLU A 142 -10.65 0.05 4.04
CA GLU A 142 -11.95 -0.58 4.27
C GLU A 142 -11.78 -1.69 5.32
N ARG A 143 -12.26 -1.45 6.54
CA ARG A 143 -12.24 -2.45 7.63
C ARG A 143 -13.01 -3.69 7.21
N LEU A 144 -12.43 -4.86 7.45
CA LEU A 144 -13.06 -6.16 7.28
C LEU A 144 -13.36 -6.74 8.65
N ASP A 145 -14.53 -7.36 8.79
CA ASP A 145 -14.87 -8.15 9.98
C ASP A 145 -14.08 -9.46 9.96
N ASP A 146 -13.63 -9.90 11.14
CA ASP A 146 -12.92 -11.17 11.36
C ASP A 146 -13.85 -12.39 11.30
#